data_AF-A0A927CID1-F1
#
_entry.id   AF-A0A927CID1-F1
#
_cell.length_a   1.000
_cell.length_b   1.000
_cell.length_c   1.000
_cell.angle_alpha   90.00
_cell.angle_beta   90.00
_cell.angle_gamma   90.00
#
_symmetry.space_group_name_H-M   'P 1'
#
loop_
_entity.id
_entity.type
_entity.pdbx_description
1 polymer ?
#
loop_
_entity_poly.entity_id
_entity_poly.type
_entity_poly.pdbx_seq_one_letter_code
_entity_poly.pdbx_strand_id
1 'polypeptide(L)'
;MGKQTIYLAGDSTMADYPPDSYPMQGWGNKLHLCIPDSVRVVNKAMCGRSSKSFIEEGRLEEILRMIKPGDCLFIQFGHNDSKEDAERHTSPWSTYHQYLRQYIDGARAKGAHPVLISPLCRRHFDVDGLLISTHGDYPRSMEALAVQEKVPFIDLCGRSAVAFKEMGDAKSREWLTWLRPGEHPNYPEGIEDNTHLNEQGAEAVAGMVADAITKLNLKIG
;
A
#
# COMPACT_ATOMS: atom_id res chain seq x y z
N MET A 1 -18.49 18.88 14.05
CA MET A 1 -17.08 18.69 13.61
C MET A 1 -17.12 17.86 12.33
N GLY A 2 -16.30 18.18 11.33
CA GLY A 2 -16.28 17.39 10.07
C GLY A 2 -15.75 15.97 10.31
N LYS A 3 -16.15 15.01 9.47
CA LYS A 3 -15.60 13.65 9.49
C LYS A 3 -14.07 13.71 9.27
N GLN A 4 -13.31 13.04 10.13
CA GLN A 4 -11.87 12.84 9.93
C GLN A 4 -11.64 12.12 8.59
N THR A 5 -10.62 12.53 7.85
CA THR A 5 -10.27 11.92 6.56
C THR A 5 -8.94 11.17 6.64
N ILE A 6 -8.88 9.96 6.10
CA ILE A 6 -7.65 9.23 5.82
C ILE A 6 -7.31 9.44 4.33
N TYR A 7 -6.17 10.05 4.05
CA TYR A 7 -5.60 10.13 2.71
C TYR A 7 -4.62 8.99 2.49
N LEU A 8 -4.73 8.31 1.35
CA LEU A 8 -3.85 7.20 0.99
C LEU A 8 -2.85 7.64 -0.09
N ALA A 9 -1.56 7.52 0.18
CA ALA A 9 -0.47 7.79 -0.76
C ALA A 9 0.35 6.52 -0.99
N GLY A 10 0.38 6.03 -2.22
CA GLY A 10 1.11 4.81 -2.56
C GLY A 10 1.00 4.38 -4.01
N ASP A 11 1.22 3.09 -4.22
CA ASP A 11 1.42 2.47 -5.54
C ASP A 11 0.20 1.66 -6.03
N SER A 12 0.43 0.80 -7.02
CA SER A 12 -0.58 -0.03 -7.68
C SER A 12 -1.27 -1.04 -6.77
N THR A 13 -0.68 -1.44 -5.63
CA THR A 13 -1.34 -2.37 -4.70
C THR A 13 -2.40 -1.67 -3.85
N MET A 14 -2.40 -0.34 -3.82
CA MET A 14 -3.34 0.48 -3.06
C MET A 14 -4.29 1.29 -3.94
N ALA A 15 -3.89 1.61 -5.18
CA ALA A 15 -4.64 2.47 -6.11
C ALA A 15 -6.03 1.95 -6.49
N ASP A 16 -6.90 2.87 -6.88
CA ASP A 16 -8.16 2.54 -7.55
C ASP A 16 -7.89 2.15 -9.01
N TYR A 17 -8.68 1.22 -9.53
CA TYR A 17 -8.56 0.74 -10.91
C TYR A 17 -9.78 1.09 -11.74
N PRO A 18 -9.61 1.39 -13.05
CA PRO A 18 -10.72 1.58 -13.96
C PRO A 18 -11.43 0.25 -14.25
N PRO A 19 -12.69 0.28 -14.73
CA PRO A 19 -13.44 -0.93 -15.10
C PRO A 19 -12.70 -1.87 -16.07
N ASP A 20 -11.90 -1.32 -16.98
CA ASP A 20 -11.14 -2.09 -17.97
C ASP A 20 -9.99 -2.90 -17.37
N SER A 21 -9.62 -2.64 -16.11
CA SER A 21 -8.63 -3.44 -15.37
C SER A 21 -9.29 -4.51 -14.48
N TYR A 22 -10.61 -4.50 -14.33
CA TYR A 22 -11.31 -5.49 -13.51
C TYR A 22 -10.99 -6.93 -13.96
N PRO A 23 -10.68 -7.88 -13.06
CA PRO A 23 -10.90 -7.83 -11.60
C PRO A 23 -9.76 -7.23 -10.76
N MET A 24 -8.71 -6.67 -11.37
CA MET A 24 -7.59 -6.07 -10.64
C MET A 24 -8.06 -4.92 -9.75
N GLN A 25 -7.63 -4.91 -8.49
CA GLN A 25 -8.00 -3.91 -7.48
C GLN A 25 -6.81 -3.61 -6.56
N GLY A 26 -6.76 -2.37 -6.04
CA GLY A 26 -5.92 -2.03 -4.90
C GLY A 26 -6.71 -2.09 -3.59
N TRP A 27 -6.04 -2.43 -2.49
CA TRP A 27 -6.70 -2.54 -1.19
C TRP A 27 -7.24 -1.21 -0.66
N GLY A 28 -6.67 -0.08 -1.11
CA GLY A 28 -7.11 1.26 -0.70
C GLY A 28 -8.56 1.55 -1.11
N ASN A 29 -9.00 0.99 -2.24
CA ASN A 29 -10.40 1.06 -2.70
C ASN A 29 -11.36 0.38 -1.71
N LYS A 30 -10.89 -0.61 -0.93
CA LYS A 30 -11.72 -1.41 -0.04
C LYS A 30 -11.64 -0.99 1.43
N LEU A 31 -10.69 -0.14 1.81
CA LEU A 31 -10.48 0.28 3.21
C LEU A 31 -11.74 0.86 3.87
N HIS A 32 -12.54 1.63 3.11
CA HIS A 32 -13.76 2.25 3.62
C HIS A 32 -14.81 1.22 4.12
N LEU A 33 -14.77 -0.02 3.63
CA LEU A 33 -15.65 -1.10 4.06
C LEU A 33 -15.24 -1.69 5.42
N CYS A 34 -13.99 -1.45 5.84
CA CYS A 34 -13.38 -2.08 7.01
C CYS A 34 -13.19 -1.11 8.19
N ILE A 35 -13.57 0.16 8.04
CA ILE A 35 -13.42 1.20 9.08
C ILE A 35 -14.76 1.88 9.36
N PRO A 36 -14.93 2.59 10.49
CA PRO A 36 -16.20 3.24 10.82
C PRO A 36 -16.64 4.26 9.77
N ASP A 37 -17.96 4.30 9.47
CA ASP A 37 -18.57 5.26 8.53
C ASP A 37 -18.37 6.74 8.91
N SER A 38 -17.97 7.02 10.15
CA SER A 38 -17.58 8.35 10.63
C SER A 38 -16.26 8.84 10.03
N VAL A 39 -15.45 7.95 9.44
CA VAL A 39 -14.16 8.24 8.83
C VAL A 39 -14.31 8.22 7.30
N ARG A 40 -13.78 9.23 6.62
CA ARG A 40 -13.75 9.28 5.15
C ARG A 40 -12.42 8.76 4.64
N VAL A 41 -12.42 7.95 3.59
CA VAL A 41 -11.20 7.55 2.87
C VAL A 41 -11.09 8.34 1.56
N VAL A 42 -9.92 8.91 1.29
CA VAL A 42 -9.58 9.54 0.01
C VAL A 42 -8.35 8.85 -0.55
N ASN A 43 -8.57 7.97 -1.53
CA ASN A 43 -7.48 7.25 -2.17
C ASN A 43 -6.79 8.13 -3.21
N LYS A 44 -5.50 8.38 -3.02
CA LYS A 44 -4.65 9.13 -3.97
C LYS A 44 -3.47 8.29 -4.46
N ALA A 45 -3.45 6.99 -4.13
CA ALA A 45 -2.47 6.07 -4.64
C ALA A 45 -2.55 5.96 -6.17
N MET A 46 -1.41 5.71 -6.81
CA MET A 46 -1.32 5.69 -8.26
C MET A 46 -0.41 4.57 -8.75
N CYS A 47 -0.88 3.83 -9.75
CA CYS A 47 -0.14 2.71 -10.32
C CYS A 47 1.26 3.13 -10.82
N GLY A 48 2.25 2.29 -10.55
CA GLY A 48 3.63 2.45 -11.00
C GLY A 48 4.47 3.49 -10.25
N ARG A 49 3.92 4.19 -9.26
CA ARG A 49 4.65 5.22 -8.50
C ARG A 49 5.49 4.62 -7.38
N SER A 50 6.62 5.27 -7.13
CA SER A 50 7.51 5.07 -5.99
C SER A 50 7.40 6.24 -5.02
N SER A 51 8.06 6.15 -3.86
CA SER A 51 8.08 7.25 -2.88
C SER A 51 8.62 8.56 -3.50
N LYS A 52 9.55 8.44 -4.46
CA LYS A 52 10.14 9.53 -5.24
C LYS A 52 9.19 10.09 -6.29
N SER A 53 8.83 9.27 -7.28
CA SER A 53 8.06 9.71 -8.46
C SER A 53 6.70 10.30 -8.08
N PHE A 54 6.07 9.81 -7.00
CA PHE A 54 4.82 10.37 -6.50
C PHE A 54 4.98 11.83 -6.02
N ILE A 55 6.12 12.19 -5.43
CA ILE A 55 6.43 13.58 -5.06
C ILE A 55 6.77 14.40 -6.31
N GLU A 56 7.62 13.88 -7.18
CA GLU A 56 8.08 14.61 -8.38
C GLU A 56 6.92 14.93 -9.34
N GLU A 57 5.88 14.11 -9.36
CA GLU A 57 4.64 14.37 -10.10
C GLU A 57 3.65 15.33 -9.39
N GLY A 58 3.98 15.84 -8.20
CA GLY A 58 3.14 16.77 -7.44
C GLY A 58 1.95 16.14 -6.72
N ARG A 59 1.85 14.80 -6.65
CA ARG A 59 0.71 14.12 -6.04
C ARG A 59 0.67 14.28 -4.52
N LEU A 60 1.83 14.34 -3.87
CA LEU A 60 1.89 14.67 -2.45
C LEU A 60 1.33 16.08 -2.22
N GLU A 61 1.70 17.05 -3.06
CA GLU A 61 1.21 18.42 -2.95
C GLU A 61 -0.31 18.50 -3.12
N GLU A 62 -0.92 17.71 -4.00
CA GLU A 62 -2.38 17.61 -4.09
C GLU A 62 -3.02 17.19 -2.76
N ILE A 63 -2.45 16.17 -2.09
CA ILE A 63 -2.93 15.72 -0.77
C ILE A 63 -2.77 16.84 0.25
N LEU A 64 -1.59 17.47 0.31
CA LEU A 64 -1.26 18.51 1.30
C LEU A 64 -2.10 19.80 1.15
N ARG A 65 -2.71 20.04 -0.02
CA ARG A 65 -3.69 21.11 -0.22
C ARG A 65 -5.07 20.81 0.36
N MET A 66 -5.43 19.54 0.49
CA MET A 66 -6.76 19.12 0.95
C MET A 66 -6.78 18.67 2.42
N ILE A 67 -5.67 18.12 2.91
CA ILE A 67 -5.55 17.56 4.25
C ILE A 67 -5.68 18.64 5.32
N LYS A 68 -6.40 18.33 6.40
CA LYS A 68 -6.71 19.25 7.50
C LYS A 68 -6.11 18.77 8.81
N PRO A 69 -5.99 19.65 9.83
CA PRO A 69 -5.61 19.23 11.17
C PRO A 69 -6.49 18.10 11.69
N GLY A 70 -5.87 17.05 12.22
CA GLY A 70 -6.54 15.84 12.71
C GLY A 70 -6.77 14.75 11.66
N ASP A 71 -6.66 15.03 10.35
CA ASP A 71 -6.70 13.98 9.31
C ASP A 71 -5.48 13.05 9.41
N CYS A 72 -5.53 11.91 8.72
CA CYS A 72 -4.40 10.98 8.61
C CYS A 72 -3.83 10.94 7.19
N LEU A 73 -2.52 10.73 7.07
CA LEU A 73 -1.84 10.42 5.81
C LEU A 73 -1.19 9.03 5.91
N PHE A 74 -1.76 8.03 5.23
CA PHE A 74 -1.22 6.68 5.16
C PHE A 74 -0.30 6.57 3.95
N ILE A 75 0.93 6.12 4.18
CA ILE A 75 2.02 6.17 3.20
C ILE A 75 2.53 4.74 2.98
N GLN A 76 2.34 4.20 1.78
CA GLN A 76 2.77 2.84 1.41
C GLN A 76 3.51 2.83 0.07
N PHE A 77 4.82 2.62 0.13
CA PHE A 77 5.71 2.51 -1.05
C PHE A 77 6.73 1.38 -0.86
N GLY A 78 7.54 1.12 -1.89
CA GLY A 78 8.56 0.07 -1.89
C GLY A 78 8.54 -0.82 -3.14
N HIS A 79 7.38 -1.09 -3.75
CA HIS A 79 7.29 -1.95 -4.94
C HIS A 79 8.08 -1.38 -6.12
N ASN A 80 7.97 -0.07 -6.33
CA ASN A 80 8.55 0.61 -7.48
C ASN A 80 9.86 1.33 -7.15
N ASP A 81 10.14 1.55 -5.86
CA ASP A 81 11.40 2.12 -5.37
C ASP A 81 12.61 1.23 -5.71
N SER A 82 12.41 -0.09 -5.76
CA SER A 82 13.43 -1.07 -6.14
C SER A 82 13.73 -1.15 -7.64
N LYS A 83 12.97 -0.44 -8.49
CA LYS A 83 13.21 -0.42 -9.94
C LYS A 83 14.53 0.29 -10.24
N GLU A 84 15.21 -0.14 -11.29
CA GLU A 84 16.53 0.39 -11.66
C GLU A 84 16.45 1.72 -12.45
N ASP A 85 15.26 2.10 -12.92
CA ASP A 85 15.10 3.37 -13.64
C ASP A 85 15.26 4.58 -12.72
N ALA A 86 15.91 5.61 -13.26
CA ALA A 86 16.24 6.81 -12.50
C ALA A 86 15.00 7.57 -12.00
N GLU A 87 13.86 7.45 -12.65
CA GLU A 87 12.61 8.11 -12.28
C GLU A 87 12.08 7.58 -10.95
N ARG A 88 12.08 6.25 -10.77
CA ARG A 88 11.45 5.61 -9.60
C ARG A 88 12.43 5.19 -8.53
N HIS A 89 13.67 4.87 -8.89
CA HIS A 89 14.65 4.27 -7.99
C HIS A 89 14.89 5.12 -6.73
N THR A 90 14.86 4.46 -5.57
CA THR A 90 15.45 4.97 -4.34
C THR A 90 16.37 3.91 -3.72
N SER A 91 17.07 4.24 -2.65
CA SER A 91 17.87 3.28 -1.90
C SER A 91 17.32 3.18 -0.46
N PRO A 92 17.04 1.98 0.07
CA PRO A 92 16.27 1.78 1.31
C PRO A 92 16.75 2.63 2.49
N TRP A 93 18.06 2.65 2.75
CA TRP A 93 18.65 3.31 3.92
C TRP A 93 19.07 4.77 3.69
N SER A 94 18.78 5.35 2.51
CA SER A 94 19.20 6.71 2.17
C SER A 94 18.08 7.51 1.48
N THR A 95 18.02 7.53 0.15
CA THR A 95 17.08 8.37 -0.60
C THR A 95 15.63 7.98 -0.33
N TYR A 96 15.35 6.70 -0.03
CA TYR A 96 14.01 6.28 0.38
C TYR A 96 13.55 6.99 1.65
N HIS A 97 14.42 7.04 2.67
CA HIS A 97 14.15 7.79 3.90
C HIS A 97 14.00 9.29 3.63
N GLN A 98 14.81 9.86 2.73
CA GLN A 98 14.71 11.28 2.37
C GLN A 98 13.34 11.61 1.76
N TYR A 99 12.81 10.76 0.88
CA TYR A 99 11.47 10.96 0.32
C TYR A 99 10.38 10.71 1.35
N LEU A 100 10.43 9.62 2.11
CA LEU A 100 9.43 9.32 3.14
C LEU A 100 9.30 10.44 4.19
N ARG A 101 10.41 11.08 4.59
CA ARG A 101 10.37 12.24 5.50
C ARG A 101 9.55 13.41 4.95
N GLN A 102 9.56 13.64 3.64
CA GLN A 102 8.75 14.72 3.05
C GLN A 102 7.25 14.49 3.24
N TYR A 103 6.78 13.24 3.16
CA TYR A 103 5.38 12.90 3.48
C TYR A 103 5.06 13.14 4.96
N ILE A 104 5.96 12.69 5.84
CA ILE A 104 5.83 12.82 7.30
C ILE A 104 5.77 14.29 7.71
N ASP A 105 6.74 15.08 7.24
CA ASP A 105 6.89 16.49 7.56
C ASP A 105 5.76 17.31 6.93
N GLY A 106 5.37 16.99 5.69
CA GLY A 106 4.22 17.61 5.03
C GLY A 106 2.93 17.41 5.79
N ALA A 107 2.63 16.18 6.23
CA ALA A 107 1.44 15.89 7.04
C ALA A 107 1.48 16.65 8.38
N ARG A 108 2.62 16.61 9.09
CA ARG A 108 2.80 17.31 10.37
C ARG A 108 2.62 18.81 10.24
N ALA A 109 3.18 19.43 9.19
CA ALA A 109 3.04 20.86 8.92
C ALA A 109 1.58 21.28 8.70
N LYS A 110 0.71 20.36 8.28
CA LYS A 110 -0.74 20.56 8.13
C LYS A 110 -1.55 20.18 9.39
N GLY A 111 -0.88 19.77 10.47
CA GLY A 111 -1.52 19.27 11.69
C GLY A 111 -2.15 17.88 11.55
N ALA A 112 -1.79 17.13 10.49
CA ALA A 112 -2.28 15.79 10.22
C ALA A 112 -1.33 14.73 10.82
N HIS A 113 -1.82 13.50 10.92
CA HIS A 113 -1.12 12.36 11.50
C HIS A 113 -0.58 11.42 10.41
N PRO A 114 0.74 11.40 10.14
CA PRO A 114 1.31 10.44 9.21
C PRO A 114 1.29 9.03 9.81
N VAL A 115 1.19 8.01 8.95
CA VAL A 115 1.32 6.58 9.28
C VAL A 115 2.10 5.92 8.14
N LEU A 116 3.17 5.21 8.49
CA LEU A 116 3.94 4.43 7.53
C LEU A 116 3.40 3.00 7.45
N ILE A 117 3.27 2.48 6.23
CA ILE A 117 2.79 1.12 5.97
C ILE A 117 3.80 0.44 5.04
N SER A 118 4.39 -0.68 5.47
CA SER A 118 5.33 -1.42 4.61
C SER A 118 4.62 -1.88 3.31
N PRO A 119 5.36 -2.07 2.20
CA PRO A 119 4.73 -2.53 0.96
C PRO A 119 4.06 -3.89 1.18
N LEU A 120 2.91 -4.13 0.54
CA LEU A 120 2.29 -5.45 0.48
C LEU A 120 3.32 -6.50 0.05
N CYS A 121 3.36 -7.66 0.70
CA CYS A 121 4.27 -8.73 0.29
C CYS A 121 3.93 -9.17 -1.15
N ARG A 122 4.94 -9.29 -2.03
CA ARG A 122 4.73 -9.92 -3.34
C ARG A 122 4.67 -11.43 -3.17
N ARG A 123 3.70 -12.08 -3.81
CA ARG A 123 3.53 -13.53 -3.76
C ARG A 123 4.62 -14.22 -4.58
N HIS A 124 5.70 -14.70 -3.96
CA HIS A 124 6.74 -15.44 -4.66
C HIS A 124 7.15 -16.69 -3.87
N PHE A 125 6.74 -17.86 -4.35
CA PHE A 125 7.14 -19.14 -3.79
C PHE A 125 8.26 -19.72 -4.64
N ASP A 126 9.30 -20.26 -3.99
CA ASP A 126 10.33 -21.05 -4.66
C ASP A 126 9.84 -22.48 -4.99
N VAL A 127 10.73 -23.28 -5.56
CA VAL A 127 10.44 -24.67 -5.95
C VAL A 127 10.11 -25.59 -4.77
N ASP A 128 10.54 -25.22 -3.55
CA ASP A 128 10.29 -25.97 -2.32
C ASP A 128 9.01 -25.49 -1.61
N GLY A 129 8.30 -24.51 -2.18
CA GLY A 129 7.07 -23.94 -1.63
C GLY A 129 7.32 -22.95 -0.49
N LEU A 130 8.52 -22.39 -0.39
CA LEU A 130 8.86 -21.34 0.58
C LEU A 130 8.58 -19.96 0.00
N LEU A 131 7.87 -19.13 0.76
CA LEU A 131 7.63 -17.73 0.37
C LEU A 131 8.91 -16.91 0.55
N ILE A 132 9.41 -16.36 -0.56
CA ILE A 132 10.64 -15.58 -0.64
C ILE A 132 10.31 -14.07 -0.60
N SER A 133 11.05 -13.33 0.22
CA SER A 133 10.97 -11.87 0.24
C SER A 133 11.60 -11.27 -1.02
N THR A 134 10.87 -10.38 -1.69
CA THR A 134 11.34 -9.73 -2.94
C THR A 134 11.58 -8.23 -2.78
N HIS A 135 11.24 -7.65 -1.61
CA HIS A 135 11.37 -6.22 -1.34
C HIS A 135 12.71 -5.83 -0.71
N GLY A 136 13.65 -6.77 -0.55
CA GLY A 136 14.93 -6.50 0.10
C GLY A 136 14.77 -5.80 1.45
N ASP A 137 15.55 -4.75 1.67
CA ASP A 137 15.55 -3.98 2.91
C ASP A 137 14.44 -2.93 3.03
N TYR A 138 13.60 -2.71 2.00
CA TYR A 138 12.59 -1.64 2.02
C TYR A 138 11.64 -1.70 3.22
N PRO A 139 11.02 -2.85 3.57
CA PRO A 139 10.14 -2.92 4.74
C PRO A 139 10.88 -2.61 6.05
N ARG A 140 12.08 -3.19 6.23
CA ARG A 140 12.89 -3.02 7.43
C ARG A 140 13.41 -1.60 7.59
N SER A 141 13.83 -0.98 6.49
CA SER A 141 14.28 0.42 6.48
C SER A 141 13.14 1.37 6.85
N MET A 142 11.93 1.17 6.28
CA MET A 142 10.75 1.96 6.63
C MET A 142 10.37 1.82 8.11
N GLU A 143 10.42 0.61 8.67
CA GLU A 143 10.19 0.39 10.09
C GLU A 143 11.20 1.17 10.95
N ALA A 144 12.48 1.11 10.61
CA ALA A 144 13.53 1.84 11.31
C ALA A 144 13.29 3.37 11.24
N LEU A 145 12.86 3.88 10.08
CA LEU A 145 12.48 5.28 9.93
C LEU A 145 11.26 5.62 10.79
N ALA A 146 10.25 4.76 10.85
CA ALA A 146 9.05 4.99 11.66
C ALA A 146 9.40 5.12 13.15
N VAL A 147 10.30 4.27 13.65
CA VAL A 147 10.84 4.37 15.02
C VAL A 147 11.60 5.68 15.22
N GLN A 148 12.52 6.02 14.31
CA GLN A 148 13.32 7.25 14.38
C GLN A 148 12.43 8.50 14.40
N GLU A 149 11.44 8.55 13.52
CA GLU A 149 10.54 9.69 13.37
C GLU A 149 9.40 9.66 14.38
N LYS A 150 9.23 8.59 15.17
CA LYS A 150 8.10 8.40 16.10
C LYS A 150 6.75 8.49 15.38
N VAL A 151 6.64 7.80 14.27
CA VAL A 151 5.43 7.67 13.45
C VAL A 151 4.89 6.25 13.60
N PRO A 152 3.56 6.03 13.70
CA PRO A 152 3.02 4.69 13.73
C PRO A 152 3.40 3.90 12.46
N PHE A 153 3.67 2.61 12.63
CA PHE A 153 4.06 1.70 11.57
C PHE A 153 3.11 0.51 11.51
N ILE A 154 2.57 0.25 10.33
CA ILE A 154 1.80 -0.96 10.03
C ILE A 154 2.70 -1.88 9.19
N ASP A 155 3.10 -3.02 9.76
CA ASP A 155 3.83 -4.05 9.03
C ASP A 155 2.90 -4.87 8.14
N LEU A 156 2.47 -4.29 7.02
CA LEU A 156 1.64 -4.97 6.04
C LEU A 156 2.41 -6.08 5.30
N CYS A 157 3.69 -5.88 5.03
CA CYS A 157 4.57 -6.89 4.42
C CYS A 157 4.59 -8.18 5.26
N GLY A 158 4.85 -8.09 6.57
CA GLY A 158 4.86 -9.26 7.45
C GLY A 158 3.48 -9.91 7.58
N ARG A 159 2.42 -9.11 7.76
CA ARG A 159 1.03 -9.61 7.87
C ARG A 159 0.57 -10.38 6.62
N SER A 160 0.80 -9.80 5.44
CA SER A 160 0.46 -10.44 4.17
C SER A 160 1.35 -11.64 3.87
N ALA A 161 2.63 -11.61 4.25
CA ALA A 161 3.53 -12.76 4.12
C ALA A 161 3.05 -13.96 4.96
N VAL A 162 2.58 -13.72 6.20
CA VAL A 162 1.98 -14.78 7.04
C VAL A 162 0.75 -15.37 6.36
N ALA A 163 -0.17 -14.53 5.89
CA ALA A 163 -1.38 -15.02 5.21
C ALA A 163 -1.05 -15.82 3.94
N PHE A 164 -0.10 -15.37 3.12
CA PHE A 164 0.34 -16.14 1.95
C PHE A 164 0.96 -17.48 2.34
N LYS A 165 1.82 -17.52 3.36
CA LYS A 165 2.41 -18.78 3.85
C LYS A 165 1.34 -19.76 4.36
N GLU A 166 0.34 -19.28 5.09
CA GLU A 166 -0.76 -20.10 5.59
C GLU A 166 -1.65 -20.65 4.48
N MET A 167 -1.91 -19.86 3.43
CA MET A 167 -2.64 -20.32 2.25
C MET A 167 -1.81 -21.28 1.38
N GLY A 168 -0.50 -21.09 1.32
CA GLY A 168 0.38 -21.77 0.37
C GLY A 168 0.21 -21.29 -1.07
N ASP A 169 1.06 -21.78 -1.97
CA ASP A 169 1.17 -21.30 -3.35
C ASP A 169 -0.18 -21.36 -4.11
N ALA A 170 -0.81 -22.54 -4.16
CA ALA A 170 -2.02 -22.75 -4.95
C ALA A 170 -3.22 -21.89 -4.49
N LYS A 171 -3.50 -21.85 -3.18
CA LYS A 171 -4.66 -21.14 -2.64
C LYS A 171 -4.45 -19.63 -2.65
N SER A 172 -3.22 -19.16 -2.36
CA SER A 172 -2.94 -17.73 -2.30
C SER A 172 -3.20 -17.00 -3.61
N ARG A 173 -3.13 -17.69 -4.76
CA ARG A 173 -3.48 -17.12 -6.07
C ARG A 173 -4.91 -16.58 -6.15
N GLU A 174 -5.84 -17.08 -5.32
CA GLU A 174 -7.22 -16.58 -5.26
C GLU A 174 -7.32 -15.12 -4.81
N TRP A 175 -6.27 -14.54 -4.22
CA TRP A 175 -6.25 -13.11 -3.86
C TRP A 175 -5.64 -12.22 -4.94
N LEU A 176 -5.07 -12.80 -5.98
CA LEU A 176 -4.34 -12.07 -7.02
C LEU A 176 -5.14 -12.05 -8.31
N THR A 177 -4.74 -11.17 -9.23
CA THR A 177 -5.24 -11.16 -10.61
C THR A 177 -4.60 -12.32 -11.37
N TRP A 178 -5.07 -13.52 -11.07
CA TRP A 178 -4.59 -14.79 -11.60
C TRP A 178 -5.72 -15.47 -12.35
N LEU A 179 -5.70 -15.36 -13.68
CA LEU A 179 -6.79 -15.78 -14.57
C LEU A 179 -6.25 -16.63 -15.71
N ARG A 180 -6.97 -17.69 -16.05
CA ARG A 180 -6.71 -18.50 -17.24
C ARG A 180 -7.27 -17.82 -18.50
N PRO A 181 -6.75 -18.16 -19.69
CA PRO A 181 -7.37 -17.75 -20.95
C PRO A 181 -8.87 -18.00 -20.97
N GLY A 182 -9.65 -16.99 -21.34
CA GLY A 182 -11.11 -17.05 -21.43
C GLY A 182 -11.89 -16.87 -20.12
N GLU A 183 -11.25 -16.70 -18.96
CA GLU A 183 -11.97 -16.49 -17.69
C GLU A 183 -12.55 -15.08 -17.53
N HIS A 184 -11.97 -14.07 -18.18
CA HIS A 184 -12.45 -12.70 -18.08
C HIS A 184 -12.24 -11.90 -19.40
N PRO A 185 -13.23 -11.11 -19.86
CA PRO A 185 -13.12 -10.37 -21.13
C PRO A 185 -12.00 -9.32 -21.15
N ASN A 186 -11.64 -8.73 -20.00
CA ASN A 186 -10.52 -7.80 -19.92
C ASN A 186 -9.14 -8.50 -20.03
N TYR A 187 -9.09 -9.83 -19.84
CA TYR A 187 -7.88 -10.64 -19.89
C TYR A 187 -8.11 -11.89 -20.76
N PRO A 188 -8.34 -11.73 -22.08
CA PRO A 188 -8.75 -12.83 -22.95
C PRO A 188 -7.71 -13.95 -23.01
N GLU A 189 -6.42 -13.60 -22.96
CA GLU A 189 -5.29 -14.53 -22.94
C GLU A 189 -4.94 -15.01 -21.52
N GLY A 190 -5.73 -14.64 -20.51
CA GLY A 190 -5.38 -14.83 -19.11
C GLY A 190 -4.29 -13.88 -18.63
N ILE A 191 -3.94 -14.00 -17.36
CA ILE A 191 -2.88 -13.24 -16.71
C ILE A 191 -2.37 -14.00 -15.48
N GLU A 192 -1.05 -14.03 -15.32
CA GLU A 192 -0.42 -14.60 -14.13
C GLU A 192 0.25 -13.51 -13.27
N ASP A 193 -0.54 -12.69 -12.59
CA ASP A 193 -0.02 -11.61 -11.73
C ASP A 193 0.18 -12.06 -10.27
N ASN A 194 1.38 -11.82 -9.73
CA ASN A 194 1.75 -12.17 -8.35
C ASN A 194 1.88 -10.94 -7.42
N THR A 195 1.51 -9.76 -7.91
CA THR A 195 1.60 -8.48 -7.21
C THR A 195 0.23 -7.84 -7.03
N HIS A 196 -0.58 -7.79 -8.08
CA HIS A 196 -1.83 -7.04 -8.07
C HIS A 196 -2.99 -7.91 -7.60
N LEU A 197 -3.71 -7.39 -6.60
CA LEU A 197 -4.83 -8.07 -5.98
C LEU A 197 -6.04 -8.10 -6.92
N ASN A 198 -6.92 -9.06 -6.71
CA ASN A 198 -8.29 -8.97 -7.18
C ASN A 198 -9.19 -8.37 -6.08
N GLU A 199 -10.51 -8.36 -6.29
CA GLU A 199 -11.48 -7.85 -5.32
C GLU A 199 -11.39 -8.53 -3.94
N GLN A 200 -11.33 -9.87 -3.89
CA GLN A 200 -11.23 -10.63 -2.64
C GLN A 200 -9.92 -10.33 -1.92
N GLY A 201 -8.79 -10.29 -2.64
CA GLY A 201 -7.50 -9.96 -2.07
C GLY A 201 -7.44 -8.53 -1.54
N ALA A 202 -8.02 -7.57 -2.27
CA ALA A 202 -8.10 -6.17 -1.87
C ALA A 202 -8.89 -6.00 -0.56
N GLU A 203 -10.00 -6.71 -0.40
CA GLU A 203 -10.80 -6.72 0.84
C GLU A 203 -10.05 -7.37 2.01
N ALA A 204 -9.39 -8.50 1.77
CA ALA A 204 -8.61 -9.17 2.80
C ALA A 204 -7.45 -8.29 3.30
N VAL A 205 -6.71 -7.66 2.39
CA VAL A 205 -5.60 -6.75 2.72
C VAL A 205 -6.11 -5.48 3.41
N ALA A 206 -7.23 -4.90 2.96
CA ALA A 206 -7.87 -3.78 3.64
C ALA A 206 -8.26 -4.13 5.08
N GLY A 207 -8.79 -5.33 5.30
CA GLY A 207 -9.09 -5.87 6.63
C GLY A 207 -7.85 -6.00 7.52
N MET A 208 -6.70 -6.41 6.97
CA MET A 208 -5.42 -6.45 7.71
C MET A 208 -4.98 -5.06 8.18
N VAL A 209 -5.15 -4.04 7.33
CA VAL A 209 -4.82 -2.65 7.67
C VAL A 209 -5.78 -2.12 8.74
N ALA A 210 -7.08 -2.38 8.63
CA ALA A 210 -8.08 -1.98 9.62
C ALA A 210 -7.85 -2.64 11.00
N ASP A 211 -7.50 -3.94 11.02
CA ASP A 211 -7.10 -4.63 12.24
C ASP A 211 -5.84 -3.99 12.86
N ALA A 212 -4.85 -3.63 12.04
CA ALA A 212 -3.65 -2.96 12.51
C ALA A 212 -3.92 -1.57 13.08
N ILE A 213 -4.81 -0.78 12.45
CA ILE A 213 -5.27 0.51 12.97
C ILE A 213 -5.82 0.34 14.39
N THR A 214 -6.70 -0.65 14.59
CA THR A 214 -7.32 -0.94 15.88
C THR A 214 -6.27 -1.34 16.93
N LYS A 215 -5.38 -2.29 16.58
CA LYS A 215 -4.34 -2.78 17.50
C LYS A 215 -3.31 -1.73 17.90
N LEU A 216 -3.02 -0.78 17.00
CA LEU A 216 -2.12 0.33 17.27
C LEU A 216 -2.81 1.51 17.98
N ASN A 217 -4.13 1.42 18.24
CA ASN A 217 -4.95 2.50 18.79
C ASN A 217 -4.76 3.82 18.03
N LEU A 218 -4.68 3.74 16.69
CA LEU A 218 -4.57 4.96 15.88
C LEU A 218 -5.86 5.75 16.06
N LYS A 219 -5.73 7.05 16.32
CA LYS A 219 -6.87 7.95 16.51
C LYS A 219 -7.55 8.20 15.17
N ILE A 220 -8.39 7.25 14.76
CA ILE A 220 -9.33 7.40 13.66
C ILE A 220 -10.76 7.34 14.23
N GLY A 221 -11.61 8.31 13.89
CA GLY A 221 -13.01 8.37 14.33
C GLY A 221 -13.18 8.95 15.72
#